data_AF-A0A427A454-F1
#
_entry.id   AF-A0A427A454-F1
#
_cell.length_a   1.000
_cell.length_b   1.000
_cell.length_c   1.000
_cell.angle_alpha   90.00
_cell.angle_beta   90.00
_cell.angle_gamma   90.00
#
_symmetry.space_group_name_H-M   'P 1'
#
loop_
_entity.id
_entity.type
_entity.pdbx_description
1 polymer ?
#
loop_
_entity_poly.entity_id
_entity_poly.type
_entity_poly.pdbx_seq_one_letter_code
_entity_poly.pdbx_strand_id
1 'polypeptide(L)'
;MVIDVRNTYETRIGTFRGAVDPSTTAFREFPSWVDHQFQLVKMESHQSDSTADNISELKETQIQEPKRLPRVAMYCTGGIRCEKASSFLLSKGFKEVRWKLNSDHFKGLVYHLEGGILKYLEEVPRAESLWDGECFVFDKRVSVEHGLVQGTYKLCYGCKQPVSDADMEAPEWEHGVSCPHCFSMKSDEEKERARARQRQFQAWGIIGGPDKGRRDPAKSSSKQ
;
A
#
# COMPACT_ATOMS: atom_id res chain seq x y z
N MET A 1 7.10 15.01 -8.87
CA MET A 1 6.75 13.58 -9.03
C MET A 1 5.56 13.28 -8.14
N VAL A 2 4.56 12.56 -8.64
CA VAL A 2 3.42 12.09 -7.84
C VAL A 2 3.63 10.61 -7.52
N ILE A 3 3.46 10.20 -6.28
CA ILE A 3 3.72 8.83 -5.81
C ILE A 3 2.46 8.26 -5.18
N ASP A 4 2.06 7.08 -5.64
CA ASP A 4 1.03 6.28 -4.99
C ASP A 4 1.63 5.53 -3.80
N VAL A 5 1.17 5.80 -2.58
CA VAL A 5 1.71 5.16 -1.37
C VAL A 5 0.89 3.89 -1.01
N ARG A 6 0.06 3.42 -1.94
CA ARG A 6 -0.79 2.25 -1.73
C ARG A 6 -0.09 0.95 -2.14
N ASN A 7 -0.69 -0.17 -1.76
CA ASN A 7 -0.17 -1.48 -2.18
C ASN A 7 -0.63 -1.81 -3.61
N THR A 8 0.08 -2.72 -4.29
CA THR A 8 -0.18 -3.09 -5.69
C THR A 8 -1.64 -3.52 -5.96
N TYR A 9 -2.29 -4.19 -5.00
CA TYR A 9 -3.68 -4.61 -5.19
C TYR A 9 -4.67 -3.42 -5.21
N GLU A 10 -4.29 -2.27 -4.64
CA GLU A 10 -5.08 -1.04 -4.63
C GLU A 10 -4.80 -0.21 -5.88
N THR A 11 -3.54 -0.15 -6.34
CA THR A 11 -3.11 0.60 -7.53
C THR A 11 -3.61 -0.05 -8.81
N ARG A 12 -3.69 -1.38 -8.85
CA ARG A 12 -4.18 -2.17 -9.99
C ARG A 12 -5.60 -1.78 -10.42
N ILE A 13 -6.46 -1.37 -9.49
CA ILE A 13 -7.87 -1.12 -9.77
C ILE A 13 -8.20 0.35 -10.04
N GLY A 14 -7.25 1.25 -9.75
CA GLY A 14 -7.38 2.66 -10.07
C GLY A 14 -6.20 3.46 -9.52
N THR A 15 -5.82 4.53 -10.20
CA THR A 15 -4.66 5.36 -9.86
C THR A 15 -4.78 6.75 -10.49
N PHE A 16 -3.96 7.70 -10.03
CA PHE A 16 -3.86 9.00 -10.70
C PHE A 16 -3.00 8.90 -11.96
N ARG A 17 -3.42 9.59 -13.02
CA ARG A 17 -2.66 9.65 -14.27
C ARG A 17 -1.25 10.20 -14.05
N GLY A 18 -0.25 9.45 -14.50
CA GLY A 18 1.16 9.81 -14.37
C GLY A 18 1.74 9.64 -12.96
N ALA A 19 1.00 9.04 -12.02
CA ALA A 19 1.54 8.66 -10.73
C ALA A 19 2.55 7.51 -10.85
N VAL A 20 3.59 7.57 -10.02
CA VAL A 20 4.56 6.50 -9.87
C VAL A 20 4.02 5.48 -8.88
N ASP A 21 3.94 4.22 -9.29
CA ASP A 21 3.60 3.08 -8.44
C ASP A 21 4.89 2.42 -7.90
N PRO A 22 5.15 2.47 -6.59
CA PRO A 22 6.26 1.77 -5.95
C PRO A 22 6.22 0.24 -6.07
N SER A 23 5.10 -0.33 -6.49
CA SER A 23 4.86 -1.78 -6.60
C SER A 23 5.06 -2.52 -5.26
N THR A 24 4.73 -1.86 -4.14
CA THR A 24 4.83 -2.46 -2.81
C THR A 24 3.68 -3.40 -2.52
N THR A 25 3.96 -4.56 -1.92
CA THR A 25 2.92 -5.48 -1.45
C THR A 25 2.44 -5.12 -0.04
N ALA A 26 3.29 -4.41 0.72
CA ALA A 26 2.97 -3.88 2.03
C ALA A 26 3.64 -2.51 2.25
N PHE A 27 2.94 -1.59 2.92
CA PHE A 27 3.45 -0.23 3.20
C PHE A 27 4.82 -0.20 3.93
N ARG A 28 5.17 -1.24 4.70
CA ARG A 28 6.50 -1.36 5.35
C ARG A 28 7.67 -1.40 4.37
N GLU A 29 7.41 -1.69 3.10
CA GLU A 29 8.42 -1.73 2.02
C GLU A 29 8.69 -0.33 1.43
N PHE A 30 7.80 0.64 1.67
CA PHE A 30 7.91 1.99 1.15
C PHE A 30 9.23 2.69 1.54
N PRO A 31 9.72 2.61 2.80
CA PRO A 31 11.03 3.15 3.17
C PRO A 31 12.19 2.65 2.30
N SER A 32 12.25 1.34 2.04
CA SER A 32 13.29 0.74 1.20
C SER A 32 13.17 1.20 -0.25
N TRP A 33 11.95 1.33 -0.76
CA TRP A 33 11.72 1.88 -2.10
C TRP A 33 12.25 3.32 -2.21
N VAL A 34 11.95 4.20 -1.25
CA VAL A 34 12.46 5.58 -1.24
C VAL A 34 14.00 5.60 -1.23
N ASP A 35 14.62 4.79 -0.38
CA ASP A 35 16.08 4.74 -0.27
C ASP A 35 16.73 4.33 -1.61
N HIS A 36 16.14 3.37 -2.33
CA HIS A 36 16.60 2.97 -3.66
C HIS A 36 16.32 4.04 -4.73
N GLN A 37 15.12 4.60 -4.77
CA GLN A 37 14.73 5.60 -5.79
C GLN A 37 15.60 6.85 -5.74
N PHE A 38 15.88 7.33 -4.54
CA PHE A 38 16.66 8.55 -4.34
C PHE A 38 18.13 8.26 -4.03
N GLN A 39 18.56 6.99 -4.06
CA GLN A 39 19.94 6.54 -3.82
C GLN A 39 20.48 7.07 -2.48
N LEU A 40 19.66 7.01 -1.43
CA LEU A 40 19.95 7.61 -0.11
C LEU A 40 20.80 6.73 0.80
N VAL A 41 21.35 5.63 0.27
CA VAL A 41 22.23 4.75 1.03
C VAL A 41 23.50 5.52 1.38
N LYS A 42 23.68 5.82 2.66
CA LYS A 42 24.95 6.33 3.18
C LYS A 42 25.98 5.22 3.00
N MET A 43 27.11 5.52 2.37
CA MET A 43 28.31 4.68 2.52
C MET A 43 28.53 4.51 4.02
N GLU A 44 28.30 3.31 4.53
CA GLU A 44 28.68 2.98 5.88
C GLU A 44 30.19 3.21 5.99
N SER A 45 30.57 4.08 6.92
CA SER A 45 31.96 4.25 7.32
C SER A 45 32.43 2.91 7.87
N HIS A 46 33.13 2.13 7.04
CA HIS A 46 34.02 1.11 7.56
C HIS A 46 35.05 1.82 8.44
N GLN A 47 34.84 1.76 9.76
CA GLN A 47 35.96 1.75 10.70
C GLN A 47 36.72 0.45 10.43
N SER A 48 37.60 0.48 9.43
CA SER A 48 38.74 -0.43 9.42
C SER A 48 39.83 0.25 10.22
N ASP A 49 40.09 -0.39 11.35
CA ASP A 49 41.23 -0.20 12.23
C ASP A 49 42.53 0.03 11.45
N SER A 50 43.39 0.85 12.01
CA SER A 50 44.64 1.33 11.44
C SER A 50 45.64 0.20 11.16
N THR A 51 46.18 0.16 9.94
CA THR A 51 47.62 0.01 9.74
C THR A 51 48.06 0.87 8.56
N ALA A 52 49.03 1.73 8.84
CA ALA A 52 49.69 2.59 7.87
C ALA A 52 50.49 1.75 6.86
N ASP A 53 50.41 2.16 5.58
CA ASP A 53 51.51 2.23 4.61
C ASP A 53 50.98 1.95 3.21
N ASN A 54 50.76 3.01 2.43
CA ASN A 54 51.29 3.21 1.07
C ASN A 54 50.60 4.41 0.40
N ILE A 55 51.38 5.47 0.23
CA ILE A 55 51.07 6.65 -0.56
C ILE A 55 51.47 6.35 -2.01
N SER A 56 50.51 6.09 -2.89
CA SER A 56 50.57 6.46 -4.32
C SER A 56 49.32 6.01 -5.07
N GLU A 57 48.33 6.88 -5.17
CA GLU A 57 47.48 7.13 -6.35
C GLU A 57 46.31 7.98 -5.87
N LEU A 58 46.48 9.29 -5.95
CA LEU A 58 45.36 10.23 -5.89
C LEU A 58 44.54 10.04 -7.17
N LYS A 59 43.67 9.02 -7.19
CA LYS A 59 42.52 9.03 -8.09
C LYS A 59 41.64 10.17 -7.62
N GLU A 60 41.54 11.20 -8.45
CA GLU A 60 40.53 12.25 -8.35
C GLU A 60 39.16 11.58 -8.30
N THR A 61 38.67 11.31 -7.10
CA THR A 61 37.28 11.01 -6.85
C THR A 61 36.51 12.27 -7.25
N GLN A 62 35.94 12.25 -8.45
CA GLN A 62 35.00 13.25 -8.89
C GLN A 62 33.96 13.42 -7.78
N ILE A 63 34.00 14.57 -7.10
CA ILE A 63 33.00 14.97 -6.12
C ILE A 63 31.71 15.13 -6.93
N GLN A 64 30.89 14.08 -6.97
CA GLN A 64 29.57 14.18 -7.59
C GLN A 64 28.77 15.20 -6.77
N GLU A 65 28.43 16.31 -7.43
CA GLU A 65 27.48 17.31 -6.93
C GLU A 65 26.27 16.59 -6.28
N PRO A 66 25.88 16.96 -5.04
CA PRO A 66 24.80 16.28 -4.35
C PRO A 66 23.52 16.35 -5.17
N LYS A 67 23.02 15.18 -5.58
CA LYS A 67 21.81 15.03 -6.39
C LYS A 67 20.65 15.76 -5.69
N ARG A 68 20.17 16.85 -6.30
CA ARG A 68 19.07 17.64 -5.74
C ARG A 68 17.82 16.77 -5.63
N LEU A 69 17.27 16.67 -4.42
CA LEU A 69 16.03 15.93 -4.17
C LEU A 69 14.86 16.61 -4.90
N PRO A 70 14.03 15.85 -5.63
CA PRO A 70 12.90 16.40 -6.36
C PRO A 70 11.73 16.75 -5.43
N ARG A 71 10.80 17.56 -5.94
CA ARG A 71 9.49 17.74 -5.30
C ARG A 71 8.64 16.48 -5.47
N VAL A 72 8.12 15.99 -4.36
CA VAL A 72 7.33 14.77 -4.23
C VAL A 72 5.94 15.12 -3.71
N ALA A 73 4.92 14.77 -4.47
CA ALA A 73 3.53 14.74 -4.02
C ALA A 73 3.11 13.29 -3.83
N MET A 74 2.36 12.99 -2.77
CA MET A 74 1.96 11.63 -2.42
C MET A 74 0.46 11.55 -2.20
N TYR A 75 -0.11 10.37 -2.40
CA TYR A 75 -1.49 10.11 -2.02
C TYR A 75 -1.69 8.66 -1.58
N CYS A 76 -2.78 8.45 -0.83
CA CYS A 76 -3.31 7.15 -0.51
C CYS A 76 -4.83 7.30 -0.31
N THR A 77 -5.55 6.21 0.01
CA THR A 77 -7.02 6.22 0.11
C THR A 77 -7.55 7.35 1.00
N GLY A 78 -7.04 7.50 2.23
CA GLY A 78 -7.53 8.48 3.21
C GLY A 78 -6.44 9.26 3.94
N GLY A 79 -5.27 9.44 3.33
CA GLY A 79 -4.19 10.29 3.87
C GLY A 79 -3.25 9.67 4.93
N ILE A 80 -3.70 8.71 5.74
CA ILE A 80 -2.91 8.19 6.89
C ILE A 80 -1.51 7.66 6.51
N ARG A 81 -1.37 6.92 5.39
CA ARG A 81 -0.06 6.46 4.94
C ARG A 81 0.83 7.62 4.48
N CYS A 82 0.23 8.64 3.88
CA CYS A 82 0.95 9.83 3.46
C CYS A 82 1.48 10.63 4.66
N GLU A 83 0.74 10.72 5.77
CA GLU A 83 1.27 11.34 7.00
C GLU A 83 2.58 10.66 7.44
N LYS A 84 2.54 9.32 7.53
CA LYS A 84 3.71 8.53 7.93
C LYS A 84 4.85 8.61 6.92
N ALA A 85 4.53 8.53 5.62
CA ALA A 85 5.50 8.65 4.54
C ALA A 85 6.15 10.04 4.52
N SER A 86 5.37 11.09 4.77
CA SER A 86 5.87 12.46 4.87
C SER A 86 6.87 12.59 6.02
N SER A 87 6.53 12.14 7.23
CA SER A 87 7.48 12.15 8.36
C SER A 87 8.77 11.39 8.04
N PHE A 88 8.66 10.25 7.35
CA PHE A 88 9.83 9.48 6.92
C PHE A 88 10.70 10.26 5.92
N LEU A 89 10.12 10.82 4.85
CA LEU A 89 10.85 11.61 3.86
C LEU A 89 11.53 12.83 4.49
N LEU A 90 10.86 13.51 5.42
CA LEU A 90 11.45 14.61 6.17
C LEU A 90 12.69 14.17 6.97
N SER A 91 12.62 13.01 7.63
CA SER A 91 13.77 12.45 8.36
C SER A 91 14.95 12.09 7.46
N LYS A 92 14.71 11.83 6.17
CA LYS A 92 15.72 11.59 5.13
C LYS A 92 16.29 12.87 4.52
N GLY A 93 15.88 14.05 5.03
CA GLY A 93 16.41 15.34 4.59
C GLY A 93 15.62 16.02 3.47
N PHE A 94 14.45 15.50 3.10
CA PHE A 94 13.50 16.28 2.32
C PHE A 94 13.05 17.48 3.17
N LYS A 95 13.01 18.67 2.59
CA LYS A 95 12.64 19.89 3.32
C LYS A 95 11.11 20.01 3.43
N GLU A 96 10.60 20.34 4.61
CA GLU A 96 9.17 20.49 4.90
C GLU A 96 8.58 21.79 4.32
N VAL A 97 7.29 21.78 3.96
CA VAL A 97 6.50 23.00 3.75
C VAL A 97 5.97 23.48 5.11
N ARG A 98 6.49 24.59 5.64
CA ARG A 98 5.70 25.41 6.58
C ARG A 98 5.17 26.60 5.82
N TRP A 99 3.85 26.63 5.58
CA TRP A 99 3.17 27.83 5.13
C TRP A 99 3.39 28.94 6.17
N LYS A 100 4.25 29.90 5.86
CA LYS A 100 4.28 31.18 6.53
C LYS A 100 3.56 32.17 5.62
N LEU A 101 2.43 32.67 6.07
CA LEU A 101 1.77 33.82 5.47
C LEU A 101 2.83 34.93 5.38
N ASN A 102 3.14 35.41 4.16
CA ASN A 102 4.12 36.46 3.82
C ASN A 102 5.61 36.05 3.64
N SER A 103 5.91 34.89 3.06
CA SER A 103 7.25 34.64 2.50
C SER A 103 7.17 33.94 1.15
N ASP A 104 7.63 34.62 0.10
CA ASP A 104 7.73 34.12 -1.29
C ASP A 104 8.76 32.98 -1.48
N HIS A 105 9.21 32.34 -0.39
CA HIS A 105 10.12 31.19 -0.43
C HIS A 105 9.38 29.90 -0.11
N PHE A 106 8.61 29.41 -1.09
CA PHE A 106 8.02 28.07 -1.09
C PHE A 106 9.13 27.01 -1.26
N LYS A 107 9.69 26.51 -0.15
CA LYS A 107 10.88 25.61 -0.14
C LYS A 107 10.60 24.22 0.45
N GLY A 108 9.39 23.72 0.32
CA GLY A 108 9.09 22.33 0.66
C GLY A 108 9.34 21.39 -0.52
N LEU A 109 9.68 20.14 -0.21
CA LEU A 109 9.91 19.07 -1.18
C LEU A 109 8.91 17.92 -1.02
N VAL A 110 8.12 17.91 0.06
CA VAL A 110 7.14 16.86 0.36
C VAL A 110 5.74 17.48 0.42
N TYR A 111 4.83 16.88 -0.34
CA TYR A 111 3.42 17.24 -0.42
C TYR A 111 2.60 15.95 -0.34
N HIS A 112 1.36 16.05 0.14
CA HIS A 112 0.39 14.97 0.04
C HIS A 112 -1.00 15.49 -0.32
N LEU A 113 -1.83 14.61 -0.84
CA LEU A 113 -3.24 14.89 -1.07
C LEU A 113 -3.98 14.88 0.28
N GLU A 114 -4.36 16.07 0.76
CA GLU A 114 -5.12 16.23 1.99
C GLU A 114 -6.47 15.48 1.89
N GLY A 115 -6.80 14.67 2.89
CA GLY A 115 -7.99 13.81 2.87
C GLY A 115 -7.90 12.59 1.94
N GLY A 116 -6.81 12.46 1.17
CA GLY A 116 -6.57 11.33 0.27
C GLY A 116 -7.51 11.27 -0.93
N ILE A 117 -7.52 10.11 -1.58
CA ILE A 117 -8.31 9.87 -2.80
C ILE A 117 -9.81 10.02 -2.52
N LEU A 118 -10.30 9.61 -1.33
CA LEU A 118 -11.72 9.70 -1.02
C LEU A 118 -12.23 11.14 -1.05
N LYS A 119 -11.53 12.08 -0.40
CA LYS A 119 -11.89 13.50 -0.45
C LYS A 119 -11.83 14.05 -1.88
N TYR A 120 -10.81 13.64 -2.65
CA TYR A 120 -10.71 14.03 -4.06
C TYR A 120 -11.89 13.55 -4.90
N LEU A 121 -12.31 12.28 -4.76
CA LEU A 121 -13.45 11.72 -5.49
C LEU A 121 -14.80 12.32 -5.07
N GLU A 122 -14.88 12.89 -3.88
CA GLU A 122 -16.05 13.61 -3.36
C GLU A 122 -16.12 15.05 -3.90
N GLU A 123 -15.00 15.77 -3.93
CA GLU A 123 -14.96 17.21 -4.20
C GLU A 123 -14.68 17.55 -5.68
N VAL A 124 -13.90 16.73 -6.39
CA VAL A 124 -13.48 17.05 -7.76
C VAL A 124 -14.48 16.47 -8.78
N PRO A 125 -15.05 17.31 -9.66
CA PRO A 125 -15.94 16.83 -10.71
C PRO A 125 -15.25 15.81 -11.63
N ARG A 126 -15.95 14.72 -11.99
CA ARG A 126 -15.43 13.66 -12.85
C ARG A 126 -14.85 14.16 -14.18
N ALA A 127 -15.41 15.24 -14.74
CA ALA A 127 -14.95 15.83 -15.99
C ALA A 127 -13.54 16.46 -15.90
N GLU A 128 -13.12 16.86 -14.71
CA GLU A 128 -11.81 17.49 -14.43
C GLU A 128 -10.86 16.52 -13.74
N SER A 129 -11.32 15.28 -13.51
CA SER A 129 -10.59 14.31 -12.72
C SER A 129 -9.39 13.73 -13.46
N LEU A 130 -8.30 13.57 -12.72
CA LEU A 130 -7.10 12.85 -13.15
C LEU A 130 -7.08 11.41 -12.64
N TRP A 131 -8.15 10.98 -11.96
CA TRP A 131 -8.30 9.63 -11.44
C TRP A 131 -8.84 8.68 -12.51
N ASP A 132 -8.12 7.61 -12.77
CA ASP A 132 -8.51 6.55 -13.68
C ASP A 132 -8.83 5.27 -12.87
N GLY A 133 -10.01 4.66 -13.09
CA GLY A 133 -10.47 3.44 -12.40
C GLY A 133 -11.25 3.68 -11.10
N GLU A 134 -11.20 2.71 -10.18
CA GLU A 134 -11.93 2.71 -8.91
C GLU A 134 -10.97 2.78 -7.71
N CYS A 135 -11.41 3.38 -6.60
CA CYS A 135 -10.61 3.51 -5.39
C CYS A 135 -10.89 2.37 -4.41
N PHE A 136 -9.88 1.55 -4.13
CA PHE A 136 -9.98 0.48 -3.13
C PHE A 136 -10.25 1.04 -1.72
N VAL A 137 -11.22 0.44 -1.01
CA VAL A 137 -11.56 0.76 0.37
C VAL A 137 -11.60 -0.49 1.26
N PHE A 138 -11.16 -0.34 2.51
CA PHE A 138 -11.01 -1.43 3.49
C PHE A 138 -12.32 -1.73 4.23
N ASP A 139 -13.44 -1.82 3.50
CA ASP A 139 -14.74 -2.15 4.05
C ASP A 139 -15.54 -3.05 3.09
N LYS A 140 -16.84 -3.25 3.37
CA LYS A 140 -17.71 -4.14 2.60
C LYS A 140 -17.90 -3.72 1.13
N ARG A 141 -17.68 -2.45 0.80
CA ARG A 141 -17.83 -1.91 -0.54
C ARG A 141 -16.70 -2.36 -1.46
N VAL A 142 -15.52 -2.68 -0.91
CA VAL A 142 -14.28 -3.05 -1.62
C VAL A 142 -13.69 -1.93 -2.47
N SER A 143 -14.52 -1.20 -3.19
CA SER A 143 -14.14 -0.13 -4.10
C SER A 143 -15.21 0.97 -4.14
N VAL A 144 -14.80 2.18 -4.50
CA VAL A 144 -15.70 3.31 -4.76
C VAL A 144 -15.27 4.09 -6.01
N GLU A 145 -16.26 4.69 -6.67
CA GLU A 145 -16.09 5.60 -7.80
C GLU A 145 -16.19 7.09 -7.36
N HIS A 146 -16.19 8.00 -8.33
CA HIS A 146 -16.54 9.41 -8.12
C HIS A 146 -17.89 9.55 -7.40
N GLY A 147 -17.99 10.54 -6.50
CA GLY A 147 -19.14 10.70 -5.61
C GLY A 147 -19.22 9.65 -4.51
N LEU A 148 -18.15 8.88 -4.28
CA LEU A 148 -18.06 7.83 -3.26
C LEU A 148 -19.12 6.72 -3.40
N VAL A 149 -19.66 6.56 -4.60
CA VAL A 149 -20.60 5.50 -4.95
C VAL A 149 -19.86 4.17 -4.94
N GLN A 150 -20.52 3.11 -4.48
CA GLN A 150 -19.94 1.77 -4.48
C GLN A 150 -19.56 1.34 -5.90
N GLY A 151 -18.33 0.85 -6.05
CA GLY A 151 -17.77 0.38 -7.30
C GLY A 151 -18.15 -1.06 -7.66
N THR A 152 -17.50 -1.60 -8.69
CA THR A 152 -17.82 -2.90 -9.28
C THR A 152 -16.99 -4.04 -8.71
N TYR A 153 -15.80 -3.77 -8.15
CA TYR A 153 -14.91 -4.81 -7.65
C TYR A 153 -15.51 -5.54 -6.44
N LYS A 154 -15.29 -6.86 -6.40
CA LYS A 154 -15.62 -7.70 -5.26
C LYS A 154 -14.36 -8.17 -4.55
N LEU A 155 -14.52 -8.71 -3.34
CA LEU A 155 -13.41 -9.21 -2.55
C LEU A 155 -13.18 -10.69 -2.81
N CYS A 156 -11.98 -11.08 -3.22
CA CYS A 156 -11.58 -12.48 -3.16
C CYS A 156 -11.44 -12.88 -1.69
N TYR A 157 -12.29 -13.78 -1.20
CA TYR A 157 -12.20 -14.25 0.19
C TYR A 157 -10.96 -15.11 0.47
N GLY A 158 -10.29 -15.60 -0.58
CA GLY A 158 -9.03 -16.36 -0.50
C GLY A 158 -7.80 -15.51 -0.18
N CYS A 159 -7.65 -14.34 -0.81
CA CYS A 159 -6.48 -13.47 -0.65
C CYS A 159 -6.79 -12.05 -0.15
N LYS A 160 -8.07 -11.69 -0.01
CA LYS A 160 -8.55 -10.35 0.40
C LYS A 160 -8.18 -9.22 -0.57
N GLN A 161 -7.94 -9.55 -1.83
CA GLN A 161 -7.70 -8.56 -2.88
C GLN A 161 -8.97 -8.32 -3.70
N PRO A 162 -9.10 -7.14 -4.33
CA PRO A 162 -10.18 -6.86 -5.25
C PRO A 162 -10.08 -7.75 -6.50
N VAL A 163 -11.23 -8.23 -6.95
CA VAL A 163 -11.43 -9.00 -8.19
C VAL A 163 -12.54 -8.35 -9.01
N SER A 164 -12.29 -8.21 -10.31
CA SER A 164 -13.26 -7.75 -11.29
C SER A 164 -14.25 -8.85 -11.68
N ASP A 165 -15.30 -8.51 -12.41
CA ASP A 165 -16.21 -9.53 -12.98
C ASP A 165 -15.45 -10.49 -13.92
N ALA A 166 -14.53 -9.97 -14.74
CA ALA A 166 -13.67 -10.79 -15.60
C ALA A 166 -12.76 -11.75 -14.79
N ASP A 167 -12.22 -11.31 -13.66
CA ASP A 167 -11.43 -12.19 -12.77
C ASP A 167 -12.28 -13.34 -12.21
N MET A 168 -13.59 -13.13 -12.04
CA MET A 168 -14.53 -14.14 -11.53
C MET A 168 -15.00 -15.12 -12.61
N GLU A 169 -14.74 -14.84 -13.89
CA GLU A 169 -15.01 -15.73 -15.02
C GLU A 169 -13.81 -16.65 -15.35
N ALA A 170 -12.64 -16.35 -14.80
CA ALA A 170 -11.41 -17.08 -15.05
C ALA A 170 -11.42 -18.50 -14.44
N PRO A 171 -10.73 -19.50 -15.06
CA PRO A 171 -10.65 -20.87 -14.53
C PRO A 171 -10.08 -20.97 -13.10
N GLU A 172 -9.23 -20.03 -12.71
CA GLU A 172 -8.60 -19.93 -11.40
C GLU A 172 -9.55 -19.42 -10.29
N TRP A 173 -10.72 -18.90 -10.69
CA TRP A 173 -11.73 -18.43 -9.76
C TRP A 173 -12.51 -19.58 -9.14
N GLU A 174 -12.46 -19.63 -7.81
CA GLU A 174 -13.32 -20.48 -7.02
C GLU A 174 -13.85 -19.64 -5.85
N HIS A 175 -15.15 -19.36 -5.86
CA HIS A 175 -15.77 -18.46 -4.89
C HIS A 175 -15.49 -18.91 -3.45
N GLY A 176 -14.91 -18.03 -2.63
CA GLY A 176 -14.52 -18.33 -1.26
C GLY A 176 -13.10 -18.89 -1.10
N VAL A 177 -12.43 -19.24 -2.20
CA VAL A 177 -11.23 -20.08 -2.19
C VAL A 177 -10.04 -19.40 -2.86
N SER A 178 -10.17 -19.07 -4.14
CA SER A 178 -9.08 -18.50 -4.95
C SER A 178 -9.59 -17.59 -6.06
N CYS A 179 -8.66 -16.84 -6.63
CA CYS A 179 -8.83 -16.01 -7.81
C CYS A 179 -7.55 -16.08 -8.67
N PRO A 180 -7.55 -15.55 -9.91
CA PRO A 180 -6.37 -15.51 -10.77
C PRO A 180 -5.12 -14.95 -10.06
N HIS A 181 -5.31 -13.92 -9.24
CA HIS A 181 -4.23 -13.28 -8.48
C HIS A 181 -3.63 -14.12 -7.34
N CYS A 182 -4.23 -15.24 -6.93
CA CYS A 182 -3.69 -16.03 -5.80
C CYS A 182 -3.72 -17.54 -5.98
N PHE A 183 -4.31 -18.03 -7.07
CA PHE A 183 -4.47 -19.46 -7.31
C PHE A 183 -3.13 -20.22 -7.31
N SER A 184 -2.11 -19.65 -7.96
CA SER A 184 -0.77 -20.25 -8.05
C SER A 184 0.05 -20.12 -6.77
N MET A 185 -0.26 -19.13 -5.93
CA MET A 185 0.45 -18.90 -4.66
C MET A 185 -0.07 -19.76 -3.50
N LYS A 186 -1.22 -20.41 -3.66
CA LYS A 186 -1.84 -21.22 -2.63
C LYS A 186 -1.58 -22.70 -2.83
N SER A 187 -1.21 -23.39 -1.75
CA SER A 187 -1.15 -24.84 -1.76
C SER A 187 -2.54 -25.47 -1.85
N ASP A 188 -2.62 -26.73 -2.28
CA ASP A 188 -3.90 -27.45 -2.35
C ASP A 188 -4.53 -27.62 -0.96
N GLU A 189 -3.72 -27.78 0.09
CA GLU A 189 -4.19 -27.79 1.47
C GLU A 189 -4.81 -26.46 1.89
N GLU A 190 -4.24 -25.33 1.47
CA GLU A 190 -4.82 -24.01 1.72
C GLU A 190 -6.15 -23.81 1.00
N LYS A 191 -6.25 -24.28 -0.24
CA LYS A 191 -7.48 -24.27 -1.03
C LYS A 191 -8.55 -25.14 -0.37
N GLU A 192 -8.21 -26.34 0.10
CA GLU A 192 -9.17 -27.23 0.76
C GLU A 192 -9.64 -26.66 2.10
N ARG A 193 -8.76 -26.04 2.89
CA ARG A 193 -9.16 -25.31 4.10
C ARG A 193 -10.10 -24.15 3.78
N ALA A 194 -9.90 -23.45 2.66
CA ALA A 194 -10.78 -22.38 2.24
C ALA A 194 -12.16 -22.91 1.81
N ARG A 195 -12.21 -24.01 1.04
CA ARG A 195 -13.46 -24.72 0.70
C ARG A 195 -14.22 -25.15 1.93
N ALA A 196 -13.55 -25.72 2.92
CA ALA A 196 -14.16 -26.12 4.18
C ALA A 196 -14.79 -24.91 4.92
N ARG A 197 -14.09 -23.77 4.99
CA ARG A 197 -14.65 -22.52 5.56
C ARG A 197 -15.84 -22.01 4.76
N GLN A 198 -15.80 -22.10 3.42
CA GLN A 198 -16.89 -21.68 2.55
C GLN A 198 -18.13 -22.56 2.75
N ARG A 199 -17.96 -23.89 2.84
CA ARG A 199 -19.04 -24.83 3.17
C ARG A 199 -19.68 -24.50 4.52
N GLN A 200 -18.87 -24.21 5.54
CA GLN A 200 -19.38 -23.79 6.86
C GLN A 200 -20.15 -22.46 6.79
N PHE A 201 -19.64 -21.48 6.05
CA PHE A 201 -20.32 -20.20 5.90
C PHE A 201 -21.65 -20.34 5.16
N GLN A 202 -21.71 -21.13 4.08
CA GLN A 202 -22.96 -21.39 3.34
C GLN A 202 -23.99 -22.12 4.21
N ALA A 203 -23.55 -23.06 5.05
CA ALA A 203 -24.45 -23.80 5.92
C ALA A 203 -25.00 -22.94 7.08
N TRP A 204 -24.19 -22.03 7.64
CA TRP A 204 -24.51 -21.41 8.95
C TRP A 204 -24.49 -19.87 8.96
N GLY A 205 -24.12 -19.21 7.87
CA GLY A 205 -23.94 -17.75 7.80
C GLY A 205 -22.75 -17.20 8.59
N ILE A 206 -22.16 -17.98 9.48
CA ILE A 206 -20.94 -17.65 10.23
C ILE A 206 -20.00 -18.85 10.23
N ILE A 207 -18.70 -18.60 10.05
CA ILE A 207 -17.69 -19.66 10.10
C ILE A 207 -17.81 -20.31 11.48
N GLY A 208 -17.85 -21.65 11.54
CA GLY A 208 -17.91 -22.49 12.75
C GLY A 208 -19.27 -22.68 13.42
N GLY A 209 -20.35 -22.31 12.75
CA GLY A 209 -21.71 -22.64 13.19
C GLY A 209 -22.34 -21.64 14.17
N PRO A 210 -23.64 -21.80 14.46
CA PRO A 210 -24.40 -20.91 15.34
C PRO A 210 -23.86 -20.86 16.78
N ASP A 211 -23.13 -21.88 17.21
CA ASP A 211 -22.55 -21.98 18.56
C ASP A 211 -21.11 -21.45 18.65
N LYS A 212 -20.59 -20.77 17.62
CA LYS A 212 -19.25 -20.16 17.66
C LYS A 212 -19.12 -19.19 18.83
N GLY A 213 -18.30 -19.58 19.81
CA GLY A 213 -18.03 -18.78 21.02
C GLY A 213 -18.94 -19.10 22.21
N ARG A 214 -19.95 -19.98 22.07
CA ARG A 214 -20.64 -20.56 23.22
C ARG A 214 -19.69 -21.58 23.88
N ARG A 215 -19.39 -21.37 25.16
CA ARG A 215 -18.73 -22.41 25.95
C ARG A 215 -19.68 -23.60 26.03
N ASP A 216 -19.17 -24.76 25.70
CA ASP A 216 -19.84 -26.04 25.89
C ASP A 216 -20.25 -26.16 27.37
N PRO A 217 -21.55 -26.16 27.71
CA PRO A 217 -22.00 -26.22 29.10
C PRO A 217 -21.57 -27.50 29.80
N ALA A 218 -21.22 -28.56 29.05
CA ALA A 218 -20.67 -29.79 29.59
C ALA A 218 -19.18 -29.69 30.00
N LYS A 219 -18.44 -28.66 29.53
CA LYS A 219 -17.00 -28.48 29.80
C LYS A 219 -16.70 -27.44 30.89
N SER A 220 -17.71 -26.83 31.52
CA SER A 220 -17.51 -25.85 32.59
C SER A 220 -17.45 -26.43 34.01
N SER A 221 -17.59 -27.76 34.19
CA SER A 221 -17.69 -28.39 35.51
C SER A 221 -16.42 -29.07 36.04
N SER A 222 -15.28 -29.01 35.33
CA SER A 222 -14.04 -29.69 35.75
C SER A 222 -12.95 -28.75 36.30
N LYS A 223 -13.31 -27.88 37.24
CA LYS A 223 -12.35 -27.24 38.16
C LYS A 223 -12.95 -27.20 39.56
N GLN A 224 -12.63 -28.24 40.35
CA GLN A 224 -12.49 -28.18 41.80
C GLN A 224 -11.04 -28.45 42.12
#